data_AF-A0A6P0Y2Q5-F1
#
_entry.id   AF-A0A6P0Y2Q5-F1
#
_cell.length_a   1.000
_cell.length_b   1.000
_cell.length_c   1.000
_cell.angle_alpha   90.00
_cell.angle_beta   90.00
_cell.angle_gamma   90.00
#
_symmetry.space_group_name_H-M   'P 1'
#
loop_
_entity.id
_entity.type
_entity.pdbx_description
1 polymer ?
#
loop_
_entity_poly.entity_id
_entity_poly.type
_entity_poly.pdbx_seq_one_letter_code
_entity_poly.pdbx_strand_id
1 'polypeptide(L)'
;MLNIFYQGDRLRKINKYLPEYLDFSQKNNHLIAQDCLSGLSLILEYLTDSNPEVLTFKTQELSETQFLANCQERKTDYALCHYYILKAQVLYWHEKTTQALSCLKKAEVILNVLNCKFQVAVHNFYTSLCLANLYPQASIAQQHNYLQKIIANQKQMKVWQDNCPANFQNMYLLVAAEMARVQDQNWQAIELYEQAIATAKADNFSQNEALANELTARFWLEKNRPEVAEVYLKKAHYGYSVWQAWRKVKQLENNYPQYFNKLASALTNSVKRQTIVNSTTSSRLGAVFDLATVMKASQAIAGEIILDKLLVKLIKILLENTGAQSWFLK
;
A
#
# COMPACT_ATOMS: atom_id res chain seq x y z
N MET A 1 -11.46 7.25 -14.60
CA MET A 1 -11.30 6.24 -13.52
C MET A 1 -9.85 5.87 -13.27
N LEU A 2 -9.09 5.39 -14.26
CA LEU A 2 -7.69 5.01 -14.08
C LEU A 2 -6.80 6.13 -13.53
N ASN A 3 -6.97 7.37 -14.01
CA ASN A 3 -6.21 8.51 -13.49
C ASN A 3 -6.47 8.75 -11.99
N ILE A 4 -7.71 8.56 -11.55
CA ILE A 4 -8.12 8.75 -10.15
C ILE A 4 -7.45 7.69 -9.25
N PHE A 5 -7.33 6.46 -9.75
CA PHE A 5 -6.56 5.41 -9.07
C PHE A 5 -5.09 5.79 -8.91
N TYR A 6 -4.45 6.26 -9.99
CA TYR A 6 -3.04 6.69 -9.94
C TYR A 6 -2.79 7.99 -9.18
N GLN A 7 -3.81 8.83 -9.00
CA GLN A 7 -3.73 10.03 -8.14
C GLN A 7 -3.78 9.69 -6.65
N GLY A 8 -4.08 8.44 -6.28
CA GLY A 8 -4.19 8.08 -4.86
C GLY A 8 -5.51 8.47 -4.23
N ASP A 9 -6.54 8.71 -5.04
CA ASP A 9 -7.85 9.04 -4.51
C ASP A 9 -8.47 7.81 -3.83
N ARG A 10 -9.40 8.03 -2.89
CA ARG A 10 -9.97 6.97 -2.04
C ARG A 10 -10.56 5.83 -2.86
N LEU A 11 -10.14 4.58 -2.63
CA LEU A 11 -10.58 3.44 -3.44
C LEU A 11 -12.11 3.24 -3.46
N ARG A 12 -12.82 3.51 -2.35
CA ARG A 12 -14.29 3.44 -2.34
C ARG A 12 -14.97 4.46 -3.24
N LYS A 13 -14.36 5.65 -3.41
CA LYS A 13 -14.86 6.66 -4.35
C LYS A 13 -14.81 6.11 -5.77
N ILE A 14 -13.73 5.41 -6.11
CA ILE A 14 -13.56 4.74 -7.41
C ILE A 14 -14.60 3.62 -7.57
N ASN A 15 -14.75 2.75 -6.56
CA ASN A 15 -15.76 1.68 -6.59
C ASN A 15 -17.19 2.19 -6.74
N LYS A 16 -17.51 3.37 -6.19
CA LYS A 16 -18.86 3.96 -6.30
C LYS A 16 -19.24 4.26 -7.76
N TYR A 17 -18.32 4.81 -8.54
CA TYR A 17 -18.62 5.23 -9.92
C TYR A 17 -18.32 4.13 -10.96
N LEU A 18 -17.56 3.11 -10.60
CA LEU A 18 -17.12 2.07 -11.54
C LEU A 18 -18.27 1.37 -12.27
N PRO A 19 -19.40 0.98 -11.63
CA PRO A 19 -20.52 0.33 -12.31
C PRO A 19 -21.17 1.22 -13.37
N GLU A 20 -21.30 2.52 -13.10
CA GLU A 20 -21.86 3.50 -14.04
C GLU A 20 -21.01 3.62 -15.31
N TYR A 21 -19.68 3.71 -15.15
CA TYR A 21 -18.76 3.74 -16.29
C TYR A 21 -18.73 2.42 -17.06
N LEU A 22 -18.88 1.28 -16.38
CA LEU A 22 -18.97 -0.03 -17.03
C LEU A 22 -20.25 -0.15 -17.87
N ASP A 23 -21.41 0.19 -17.31
CA ASP A 23 -22.70 0.20 -18.00
C ASP A 23 -22.69 1.15 -19.22
N PHE A 24 -22.14 2.36 -19.04
CA PHE A 24 -21.96 3.30 -20.14
C PHE A 24 -21.08 2.73 -21.26
N SER A 25 -19.96 2.10 -20.91
CA SER A 25 -19.03 1.49 -21.88
C SER A 25 -19.66 0.29 -22.61
N GLN A 26 -20.52 -0.47 -21.93
CA GLN A 26 -21.32 -1.56 -22.50
C GLN A 26 -22.35 -1.04 -23.50
N LYS A 27 -23.15 -0.05 -23.11
CA LYS A 27 -24.16 0.57 -23.98
C LYS A 27 -23.57 1.18 -25.26
N ASN A 28 -22.33 1.67 -25.20
CA ASN A 28 -21.63 2.28 -26.32
C ASN A 28 -20.71 1.32 -27.10
N ASN A 29 -20.73 0.00 -26.79
CA ASN A 29 -19.88 -1.01 -27.44
C ASN A 29 -18.37 -0.70 -27.45
N HIS A 30 -17.87 0.04 -26.45
CA HIS A 30 -16.46 0.44 -26.39
C HIS A 30 -15.60 -0.65 -25.70
N LEU A 31 -15.33 -1.75 -26.41
CA LEU A 31 -14.67 -2.95 -25.88
C LEU A 31 -13.39 -2.68 -25.06
N ILE A 32 -12.46 -1.87 -25.56
CA ILE A 32 -11.21 -1.56 -24.84
C ILE A 32 -11.47 -0.92 -23.47
N ALA A 33 -12.48 -0.05 -23.38
CA ALA A 33 -12.81 0.63 -22.13
C ALA A 33 -13.50 -0.34 -21.17
N GLN A 34 -14.36 -1.23 -21.67
CA GLN A 34 -14.96 -2.29 -20.86
C GLN A 34 -13.88 -3.19 -20.23
N ASP A 35 -12.90 -3.62 -21.03
CA ASP A 35 -11.82 -4.48 -20.56
C ASP A 35 -10.89 -3.73 -19.60
N CYS A 36 -10.54 -2.46 -19.87
CA CYS A 36 -9.77 -1.65 -18.92
C CYS A 36 -10.48 -1.50 -17.55
N LEU A 37 -11.78 -1.23 -17.55
CA LEU A 37 -12.57 -1.09 -16.33
C LEU A 37 -12.76 -2.42 -15.60
N SER A 38 -12.89 -3.53 -16.34
CA SER A 38 -12.93 -4.89 -15.79
C SER A 38 -11.59 -5.28 -15.16
N GLY A 39 -10.47 -4.94 -15.79
CA GLY A 39 -9.14 -5.14 -15.20
C GLY A 39 -8.96 -4.32 -13.91
N LEU A 40 -9.46 -3.08 -13.89
CA LEU A 40 -9.45 -2.25 -12.68
C LEU A 40 -10.35 -2.81 -11.57
N SER A 41 -11.53 -3.37 -11.90
CA SER A 41 -12.45 -3.92 -10.89
C SER A 41 -11.83 -5.07 -10.11
N LEU A 42 -11.09 -5.96 -10.79
CA LEU A 42 -10.34 -7.05 -10.16
C LEU A 42 -9.32 -6.53 -9.12
N ILE A 43 -8.65 -5.42 -9.43
CA ILE A 43 -7.63 -4.81 -8.57
C ILE A 43 -8.27 -4.10 -7.38
N LEU A 44 -9.38 -3.40 -7.60
CA LEU A 44 -10.09 -2.69 -6.55
C LEU A 44 -10.76 -3.64 -5.57
N GLU A 45 -11.39 -4.71 -6.06
CA GLU A 45 -11.97 -5.76 -5.21
C GLU A 45 -10.90 -6.38 -4.32
N TYR A 46 -9.75 -6.73 -4.92
CA TYR A 46 -8.61 -7.24 -4.17
C TYR A 46 -8.14 -6.27 -3.09
N LEU A 47 -7.86 -5.00 -3.42
CA LEU A 47 -7.29 -4.04 -2.47
C LEU A 47 -8.26 -3.65 -1.34
N THR A 48 -9.57 -3.65 -1.61
CA THR A 48 -10.59 -3.21 -0.64
C THR A 48 -11.08 -4.32 0.29
N ASP A 49 -10.93 -5.59 -0.11
CA ASP A 49 -11.19 -6.74 0.76
C ASP A 49 -10.10 -6.85 1.84
N SER A 50 -10.52 -6.95 3.10
CA SER A 50 -9.63 -7.04 4.26
C SER A 50 -9.09 -8.45 4.51
N ASN A 51 -9.58 -9.47 3.81
CA ASN A 51 -9.13 -10.86 3.99
C ASN A 51 -7.72 -11.04 3.40
N PRO A 52 -6.67 -11.29 4.20
CA PRO A 52 -5.29 -11.28 3.71
C PRO A 52 -4.84 -12.58 3.01
N GLU A 53 -5.61 -13.66 3.04
CA GLU A 53 -5.03 -15.01 2.90
C GLU A 53 -4.82 -15.50 1.47
N VAL A 54 -5.55 -14.97 0.47
CA VAL A 54 -5.46 -15.50 -0.90
C VAL A 54 -5.13 -14.41 -1.91
N LEU A 55 -4.01 -14.57 -2.61
CA LEU A 55 -3.61 -13.72 -3.74
C LEU A 55 -4.43 -14.09 -5.00
N THR A 56 -5.73 -13.85 -4.95
CA THR A 56 -6.65 -14.12 -6.05
C THR A 56 -7.34 -12.84 -6.49
N PHE A 57 -7.17 -12.51 -7.77
CA PHE A 57 -7.84 -11.39 -8.43
C PHE A 57 -9.14 -11.91 -9.03
N LYS A 58 -10.26 -11.59 -8.38
CA LYS A 58 -11.61 -11.97 -8.84
C LYS A 58 -12.64 -10.97 -8.32
N THR A 59 -13.73 -10.84 -9.05
CA THR A 59 -14.99 -10.24 -8.57
C THR A 59 -16.03 -11.35 -8.38
N GLN A 60 -17.28 -10.99 -8.06
CA GLN A 60 -18.39 -11.94 -8.04
C GLN A 60 -18.67 -12.55 -9.43
N GLU A 61 -18.38 -11.81 -10.50
CA GLU A 61 -18.80 -12.13 -11.87
C GLU A 61 -17.64 -12.54 -12.78
N LEU A 62 -16.40 -12.18 -12.43
CA LEU A 62 -15.24 -12.31 -13.30
C LEU A 62 -14.01 -12.80 -12.53
N SER A 63 -13.40 -13.89 -13.00
CA SER A 63 -12.07 -14.31 -12.55
C SER A 63 -10.96 -13.68 -13.42
N GLU A 64 -9.75 -13.54 -12.87
CA GLU A 64 -8.58 -13.12 -13.65
C GLU A 64 -8.34 -13.99 -14.89
N THR A 65 -8.46 -15.31 -14.78
CA THR A 65 -8.23 -16.22 -15.91
C THR A 65 -9.21 -15.94 -17.05
N GLN A 66 -10.49 -15.76 -16.73
CA GLN A 66 -11.51 -15.38 -17.72
C GLN A 66 -11.23 -13.99 -18.30
N PHE A 67 -10.87 -13.01 -17.48
CA PHE A 67 -10.52 -11.68 -17.94
C PHE A 67 -9.38 -11.70 -18.97
N LEU A 68 -8.29 -12.43 -18.67
CA LEU A 68 -7.15 -12.55 -19.56
C LEU A 68 -7.52 -13.25 -20.87
N ALA A 69 -8.32 -14.32 -20.81
CA ALA A 69 -8.81 -15.03 -22.00
C ALA A 69 -9.68 -14.12 -22.88
N ASN A 70 -10.63 -13.39 -22.28
CA ASN A 70 -11.51 -12.46 -23.00
C ASN A 70 -10.71 -11.37 -23.72
N CYS A 71 -9.71 -10.78 -23.05
CA CYS A 71 -8.88 -9.75 -23.68
C CYS A 71 -8.04 -10.28 -24.84
N GLN A 72 -7.53 -11.52 -24.72
CA GLN A 72 -6.78 -12.17 -25.80
C GLN A 72 -7.68 -12.48 -27.00
N GLU A 73 -8.88 -13.01 -26.77
CA GLU A 73 -9.86 -13.28 -27.83
C GLU A 73 -10.29 -12.00 -28.55
N ARG A 74 -10.53 -10.92 -27.79
CA ARG A 74 -10.91 -9.60 -28.32
C ARG A 74 -9.73 -8.78 -28.85
N LYS A 75 -8.50 -9.26 -28.70
CA LYS A 75 -7.25 -8.58 -29.07
C LYS A 75 -7.12 -7.19 -28.45
N THR A 76 -7.49 -7.04 -27.17
CA THR A 76 -7.42 -5.77 -26.43
C THR A 76 -6.09 -5.61 -25.70
N ASP A 77 -4.98 -5.58 -26.44
CA ASP A 77 -3.62 -5.46 -25.88
C ASP A 77 -3.45 -4.21 -24.99
N TYR A 78 -4.18 -3.14 -25.29
CA TYR A 78 -4.24 -1.95 -24.45
C TYR A 78 -4.72 -2.26 -23.02
N ALA A 79 -5.78 -3.05 -22.87
CA ALA A 79 -6.31 -3.45 -21.57
C ALA A 79 -5.40 -4.46 -20.87
N LEU A 80 -4.81 -5.41 -21.61
CA LEU A 80 -3.85 -6.37 -21.08
C LEU A 80 -2.60 -5.69 -20.51
N CYS A 81 -1.98 -4.78 -21.27
CA CYS A 81 -0.80 -4.04 -20.85
C CYS A 81 -1.11 -3.26 -19.56
N HIS A 82 -2.27 -2.59 -19.55
CA HIS A 82 -2.74 -1.84 -18.39
C HIS A 82 -2.90 -2.72 -17.15
N TYR A 83 -3.58 -3.86 -17.30
CA TYR A 83 -3.81 -4.80 -16.21
C TYR A 83 -2.51 -5.40 -15.66
N TYR A 84 -1.56 -5.76 -16.51
CA TYR A 84 -0.27 -6.27 -16.05
C TYR A 84 0.50 -5.26 -15.20
N ILE A 85 0.43 -3.97 -15.53
CA ILE A 85 1.05 -2.89 -14.73
C ILE A 85 0.34 -2.75 -13.38
N LEU A 86 -1.00 -2.71 -13.36
CA LEU A 86 -1.76 -2.65 -12.10
C LEU A 86 -1.49 -3.86 -11.21
N LYS A 87 -1.50 -5.07 -11.79
CA LYS A 87 -1.22 -6.31 -11.07
C LYS A 87 0.19 -6.29 -10.50
N ALA A 88 1.19 -5.85 -11.28
CA ALA A 88 2.56 -5.74 -10.81
C ALA A 88 2.69 -4.80 -9.61
N GLN A 89 2.03 -3.65 -9.65
CA GLN A 89 1.99 -2.69 -8.55
C GLN A 89 1.44 -3.33 -7.26
N VAL A 90 0.31 -4.05 -7.35
CA VAL A 90 -0.26 -4.77 -6.21
C VAL A 90 0.66 -5.88 -5.70
N LEU A 91 1.21 -6.70 -6.61
CA LEU A 91 2.15 -7.75 -6.27
C LEU A 91 3.39 -7.20 -5.55
N TYR A 92 3.89 -6.05 -5.98
CA TYR A 92 5.03 -5.40 -5.34
C TYR A 92 4.70 -4.95 -3.91
N TRP A 93 3.53 -4.31 -3.70
CA TRP A 93 3.07 -3.97 -2.35
C TRP A 93 2.91 -5.21 -1.46
N HIS A 94 2.51 -6.34 -2.03
CA HIS A 94 2.39 -7.60 -1.30
C HIS A 94 3.69 -8.40 -1.19
N GLU A 95 4.84 -7.76 -1.43
CA GLU A 95 6.20 -8.36 -1.33
C GLU A 95 6.39 -9.58 -2.26
N LYS A 96 5.58 -9.69 -3.33
CA LYS A 96 5.69 -10.72 -4.37
C LYS A 96 6.51 -10.22 -5.55
N THR A 97 7.71 -9.72 -5.26
CA THR A 97 8.54 -8.97 -6.22
C THR A 97 8.86 -9.75 -7.50
N THR A 98 9.17 -11.03 -7.41
CA THR A 98 9.45 -11.87 -8.60
C THR A 98 8.22 -12.00 -9.51
N GLN A 99 7.02 -12.13 -8.92
CA GLN A 99 5.78 -12.19 -9.68
C GLN A 99 5.42 -10.83 -10.29
N ALA A 100 5.68 -9.74 -9.56
CA ALA A 100 5.51 -8.38 -10.05
C ALA A 100 6.39 -8.12 -11.29
N LEU A 101 7.68 -8.47 -11.21
CA LEU A 101 8.62 -8.33 -12.32
C LEU A 101 8.22 -9.19 -13.53
N SER A 102 7.67 -10.39 -13.32
CA SER A 102 7.13 -11.22 -14.39
C SER A 102 5.96 -10.52 -15.12
N CYS A 103 5.05 -9.89 -14.38
CA CYS A 103 3.96 -9.10 -14.96
C CYS A 103 4.49 -7.89 -15.74
N LEU A 104 5.49 -7.17 -15.21
CA LEU A 104 6.10 -6.04 -15.90
C LEU A 104 6.83 -6.45 -17.19
N LYS A 105 7.45 -7.64 -17.22
CA LYS A 105 8.04 -8.19 -18.46
C LYS A 105 6.97 -8.51 -19.50
N LYS A 106 5.82 -9.07 -19.09
CA LYS A 106 4.68 -9.28 -20.00
C LYS A 106 4.14 -7.94 -20.55
N ALA A 107 4.03 -6.93 -19.69
CA ALA A 107 3.64 -5.59 -20.11
C ALA A 107 4.66 -4.95 -21.07
N GLU A 108 5.96 -5.15 -20.85
CA GLU A 108 7.05 -4.59 -21.66
C GLU A 108 6.97 -5.01 -23.13
N VAL A 109 6.58 -6.26 -23.40
CA VAL A 109 6.40 -6.79 -24.78
C VAL A 109 5.35 -6.01 -25.59
N ILE A 110 4.32 -5.50 -24.92
CA ILE A 110 3.19 -4.79 -25.52
C ILE A 110 3.11 -3.33 -25.08
N LEU A 111 4.17 -2.76 -24.49
CA LEU A 111 4.11 -1.45 -23.84
C LEU A 111 3.84 -0.29 -24.81
N ASN A 112 4.19 -0.47 -26.09
CA ASN A 112 3.97 0.51 -27.15
C ASN A 112 2.50 0.89 -27.35
N VAL A 113 1.55 0.03 -26.98
CA VAL A 113 0.11 0.34 -27.03
C VAL A 113 -0.27 1.46 -26.05
N LEU A 114 0.54 1.68 -25.00
CA LEU A 114 0.36 2.73 -24.00
C LEU A 114 1.25 3.95 -24.27
N ASN A 115 1.75 4.14 -25.49
CA ASN A 115 2.59 5.28 -25.85
C ASN A 115 1.96 6.61 -25.39
N CYS A 116 2.79 7.48 -24.80
CA CYS A 116 2.40 8.78 -24.24
C CYS A 116 1.38 8.71 -23.09
N LYS A 117 1.15 7.54 -22.47
CA LYS A 117 0.29 7.39 -21.30
C LYS A 117 1.11 7.36 -20.01
N PHE A 118 0.53 7.85 -18.91
CA PHE A 118 1.16 7.88 -17.58
C PHE A 118 1.63 6.50 -17.10
N GLN A 119 0.93 5.45 -17.50
CA GLN A 119 1.22 4.06 -17.18
C GLN A 119 2.62 3.61 -17.62
N VAL A 120 3.19 4.22 -18.66
CA VAL A 120 4.59 3.95 -19.06
C VAL A 120 5.56 4.38 -17.96
N ALA A 121 5.28 5.49 -17.27
CA ALA A 121 6.07 5.91 -16.12
C ALA A 121 5.87 4.98 -14.92
N VAL A 122 4.64 4.50 -14.70
CA VAL A 122 4.35 3.50 -13.63
C VAL A 122 5.08 2.19 -13.90
N HIS A 123 5.11 1.71 -15.14
CA HIS A 123 5.88 0.51 -15.54
C HIS A 123 7.37 0.69 -15.25
N ASN A 124 7.95 1.81 -15.67
CA ASN A 124 9.35 2.15 -15.41
C ASN A 124 9.64 2.19 -13.90
N PHE A 125 8.81 2.89 -13.14
CA PHE A 125 8.91 3.04 -11.69
C PHE A 125 8.93 1.68 -10.98
N TYR A 126 7.90 0.86 -11.16
CA TYR A 126 7.82 -0.45 -10.50
C TYR A 126 8.86 -1.45 -11.02
N THR A 127 9.28 -1.34 -12.29
CA THR A 127 10.41 -2.15 -12.79
C THR A 127 11.67 -1.84 -12.00
N SER A 128 12.00 -0.56 -11.81
CA SER A 128 13.18 -0.15 -11.05
C SER A 128 13.11 -0.60 -9.58
N LEU A 129 11.95 -0.44 -8.94
CA LEU A 129 11.74 -0.88 -7.57
C LEU A 129 11.84 -2.41 -7.40
N CYS A 130 11.30 -3.19 -8.35
CA CYS A 130 11.44 -4.64 -8.35
C CYS A 130 12.91 -5.07 -8.47
N LEU A 131 13.65 -4.45 -9.39
CA LEU A 131 15.06 -4.75 -9.60
C LEU A 131 15.91 -4.39 -8.38
N ALA A 132 15.68 -3.23 -7.76
CA ALA A 132 16.38 -2.81 -6.55
C ALA A 132 16.08 -3.73 -5.36
N ASN A 133 14.85 -4.23 -5.24
CA ASN A 133 14.48 -5.16 -4.18
C ASN A 133 15.09 -6.56 -4.38
N LEU A 134 15.20 -7.04 -5.62
CA LEU A 134 15.81 -8.34 -5.94
C LEU A 134 17.35 -8.30 -5.97
N TYR A 135 17.95 -7.10 -6.06
CA TYR A 135 19.39 -6.90 -6.18
C TYR A 135 20.23 -7.64 -5.12
N PRO A 136 19.91 -7.60 -3.81
CA PRO A 136 20.75 -8.24 -2.79
C PRO A 136 20.82 -9.77 -2.90
N GLN A 137 19.83 -10.40 -3.54
CA GLN A 137 19.73 -11.86 -3.70
C GLN A 137 20.22 -12.34 -5.08
N ALA A 138 20.55 -11.42 -5.97
CA ALA A 138 20.93 -11.72 -7.34
C ALA A 138 22.43 -12.06 -7.45
N SER A 139 22.80 -12.83 -8.49
CA SER A 139 24.21 -13.04 -8.81
C SER A 139 24.90 -11.74 -9.24
N ILE A 140 26.24 -11.66 -9.17
CA ILE A 140 27.00 -10.46 -9.55
C ILE A 140 26.66 -10.00 -10.98
N ALA A 141 26.54 -10.94 -11.91
CA ALA A 141 26.16 -10.64 -13.29
C ALA A 141 24.73 -10.07 -13.39
N GLN A 142 23.79 -10.62 -12.61
CA GLN A 142 22.43 -10.11 -12.55
C GLN A 142 22.36 -8.74 -11.87
N GLN A 143 23.11 -8.51 -10.79
CA GLN A 143 23.23 -7.23 -10.11
C GLN A 143 23.68 -6.13 -11.08
N HIS A 144 24.72 -6.40 -11.88
CA HIS A 144 25.16 -5.47 -12.92
C HIS A 144 24.03 -5.13 -13.90
N ASN A 145 23.34 -6.14 -14.44
CA ASN A 145 22.22 -5.94 -15.38
C ASN A 145 21.06 -5.16 -14.74
N TYR A 146 20.74 -5.45 -13.48
CA TYR A 146 19.67 -4.77 -12.74
C TYR A 146 20.01 -3.30 -12.55
N LEU A 147 21.24 -2.99 -12.12
CA LEU A 147 21.68 -1.62 -11.94
C LEU A 147 21.69 -0.84 -13.26
N GLN A 148 22.16 -1.43 -14.36
CA GLN A 148 22.11 -0.78 -15.68
C GLN A 148 20.68 -0.47 -16.11
N LYS A 149 19.73 -1.39 -15.90
CA LYS A 149 18.32 -1.15 -16.22
C LYS A 149 17.71 -0.06 -15.32
N ILE A 150 18.02 -0.05 -14.01
CA ILE A 150 17.59 1.01 -13.10
C ILE A 150 18.14 2.37 -13.55
N ILE A 151 19.42 2.46 -13.91
CA ILE A 151 20.05 3.71 -14.41
C ILE A 151 19.36 4.19 -15.69
N ALA A 152 19.10 3.30 -16.65
CA ALA A 152 18.40 3.65 -17.88
C ALA A 152 16.97 4.15 -17.59
N ASN A 153 16.25 3.45 -16.73
CA ASN A 153 14.92 3.85 -16.27
C ASN A 153 14.93 5.22 -15.58
N GLN A 154 15.93 5.47 -14.73
CA GLN A 154 16.08 6.71 -13.97
C GLN A 154 16.39 7.91 -14.88
N LYS A 155 17.16 7.71 -15.96
CA LYS A 155 17.36 8.74 -17.00
C LYS A 155 16.05 9.15 -17.64
N GLN A 156 15.21 8.17 -18.00
CA GLN A 156 13.90 8.45 -18.55
C GLN A 156 12.97 9.12 -17.53
N MET A 157 13.00 8.67 -16.27
CA MET A 157 12.22 9.27 -15.18
C MET A 157 12.63 10.72 -14.91
N LYS A 158 13.91 11.05 -15.05
CA LYS A 158 14.42 12.43 -14.95
C LYS A 158 13.80 13.34 -16.02
N VAL A 159 13.72 12.87 -17.27
CA VAL A 159 13.07 13.62 -18.35
C VAL A 159 11.61 13.92 -17.99
N TRP A 160 10.86 12.93 -17.49
CA TRP A 160 9.46 13.17 -17.09
C TRP A 160 9.34 14.15 -15.92
N GLN A 161 10.16 13.98 -14.88
CA GLN A 161 10.22 14.92 -13.76
C GLN A 161 10.51 16.34 -14.21
N ASP A 162 11.48 16.56 -15.08
CA ASP A 162 11.88 17.91 -15.48
C ASP A 162 10.78 18.61 -16.28
N ASN A 163 9.94 17.85 -16.98
CA ASN A 163 8.79 18.39 -17.71
C ASN A 163 7.55 18.57 -16.82
N CYS A 164 7.34 17.73 -15.81
CA CYS A 164 6.19 17.82 -14.91
C CYS A 164 6.52 17.30 -13.49
N PRO A 165 7.20 18.12 -12.65
CA PRO A 165 7.65 17.68 -11.33
C PRO A 165 6.51 17.16 -10.46
N ALA A 166 5.38 17.87 -10.46
CA ALA A 166 4.19 17.52 -9.67
C ALA A 166 3.66 16.09 -9.94
N ASN A 167 3.94 15.50 -11.11
CA ASN A 167 3.50 14.14 -11.42
C ASN A 167 4.57 13.07 -11.17
N PHE A 168 5.85 13.42 -11.33
CA PHE A 168 6.91 12.42 -11.47
C PHE A 168 8.04 12.55 -10.44
N GLN A 169 8.17 13.68 -9.74
CA GLN A 169 9.27 13.93 -8.81
C GLN A 169 9.27 12.94 -7.64
N ASN A 170 8.10 12.62 -7.07
CA ASN A 170 8.01 11.64 -5.99
C ASN A 170 8.50 10.24 -6.42
N MET A 171 8.16 9.79 -7.65
CA MET A 171 8.60 8.52 -8.20
C MET A 171 10.11 8.52 -8.51
N TYR A 172 10.62 9.61 -9.09
CA TYR A 172 12.04 9.79 -9.37
C TYR A 172 12.88 9.70 -8.09
N LEU A 173 12.50 10.46 -7.05
CA LEU A 173 13.21 10.51 -5.78
C LEU A 173 13.20 9.15 -5.08
N LEU A 174 12.08 8.44 -5.11
CA LEU A 174 11.99 7.12 -4.48
C LEU A 174 12.85 6.06 -5.18
N VAL A 175 12.93 6.08 -6.51
CA VAL A 175 13.84 5.19 -7.24
C VAL A 175 15.30 5.59 -7.00
N ALA A 176 15.59 6.90 -6.92
CA ALA A 176 16.93 7.38 -6.57
C ALA A 176 17.36 6.90 -5.17
N ALA A 177 16.43 6.91 -4.20
CA ALA A 177 16.68 6.42 -2.84
C ALA A 177 17.00 4.91 -2.84
N GLU A 178 16.21 4.10 -3.55
CA GLU A 178 16.49 2.66 -3.69
C GLU A 178 17.81 2.38 -4.42
N MET A 179 18.16 3.20 -5.42
CA MET A 179 19.43 3.09 -6.13
C MET A 179 20.62 3.41 -5.21
N ALA A 180 20.52 4.46 -4.39
CA ALA A 180 21.51 4.78 -3.36
C ALA A 180 21.60 3.67 -2.30
N ARG A 181 20.46 3.08 -1.89
CA ARG A 181 20.41 1.95 -0.94
C ARG A 181 21.19 0.74 -1.46
N VAL A 182 20.97 0.31 -2.71
CA VAL A 182 21.68 -0.86 -3.27
C VAL A 182 23.17 -0.61 -3.52
N GLN A 183 23.60 0.65 -3.49
CA GLN A 183 24.99 1.09 -3.58
C GLN A 183 25.62 1.42 -2.21
N ASP A 184 24.93 1.10 -1.11
CA ASP A 184 25.34 1.38 0.28
C ASP A 184 25.57 2.87 0.61
N GLN A 185 25.01 3.79 -0.19
CA GLN A 185 25.06 5.23 0.01
C GLN A 185 23.98 5.67 1.03
N ASN A 186 24.11 5.20 2.26
CA ASN A 186 23.06 5.24 3.29
C ASN A 186 22.53 6.65 3.60
N TRP A 187 23.42 7.64 3.72
CA TRP A 187 23.03 9.03 4.01
C TRP A 187 22.24 9.66 2.85
N GLN A 188 22.70 9.42 1.63
CA GLN A 188 21.99 9.89 0.44
C GLN A 188 20.63 9.18 0.28
N ALA A 189 20.57 7.88 0.56
CA ALA A 189 19.33 7.12 0.49
C ALA A 189 18.26 7.70 1.42
N ILE A 190 18.60 8.00 2.68
CA ILE A 190 17.62 8.55 3.64
C ILE A 190 17.15 9.95 3.25
N GLU A 191 18.05 10.84 2.81
CA GLU A 191 17.66 12.17 2.33
C GLU A 191 16.69 12.08 1.16
N LEU A 192 16.95 11.17 0.21
CA LEU A 192 16.08 10.96 -0.95
C LEU A 192 14.73 10.34 -0.58
N TYR A 193 14.70 9.41 0.39
CA TYR A 193 13.44 8.88 0.91
C TYR A 193 12.59 9.98 1.55
N GLU A 194 13.18 10.81 2.41
CA GLU A 194 12.46 11.90 3.08
C GLU A 194 11.93 12.93 2.07
N GLN A 195 12.71 13.27 1.05
CA GLN A 195 12.26 14.13 -0.06
C GLN A 195 11.12 13.47 -0.86
N ALA A 196 11.20 12.17 -1.14
CA ALA A 196 10.15 11.44 -1.84
C ALA A 196 8.83 11.44 -1.04
N ILE A 197 8.89 11.20 0.27
CA ILE A 197 7.74 11.27 1.18
C ILE A 197 7.13 12.67 1.19
N ALA A 198 7.96 13.70 1.38
CA ALA A 198 7.50 15.09 1.43
C ALA A 198 6.82 15.51 0.11
N THR A 199 7.40 15.16 -1.03
CA THR A 199 6.85 15.47 -2.35
C THR A 199 5.56 14.72 -2.60
N ALA A 200 5.51 13.41 -2.34
CA ALA A 200 4.28 12.62 -2.50
C ALA A 200 3.13 13.16 -1.66
N LYS A 201 3.42 13.60 -0.43
CA LYS A 201 2.44 14.21 0.47
C LYS A 201 1.94 15.56 -0.05
N ALA A 202 2.84 16.43 -0.52
CA ALA A 202 2.48 17.75 -1.05
C ALA A 202 1.55 17.63 -2.28
N ASP A 203 1.82 16.65 -3.13
CA ASP A 203 1.05 16.39 -4.35
C ASP A 203 -0.15 15.43 -4.14
N ASN A 204 -0.44 15.04 -2.90
CA ASN A 204 -1.55 14.16 -2.48
C ASN A 204 -1.53 12.73 -3.03
N PHE A 205 -0.37 12.20 -3.43
CA PHE A 205 -0.21 10.79 -3.82
C PHE A 205 -0.14 9.88 -2.59
N SER A 206 -1.28 9.66 -1.93
CA SER A 206 -1.38 8.92 -0.65
C SER A 206 -0.73 7.52 -0.70
N GLN A 207 -0.89 6.82 -1.83
CA GLN A 207 -0.30 5.50 -2.06
C GLN A 207 1.21 5.54 -2.26
N ASN A 208 1.75 6.59 -2.91
CA ASN A 208 3.19 6.74 -3.09
C ASN A 208 3.84 7.22 -1.79
N GLU A 209 3.19 8.10 -1.02
CA GLU A 209 3.61 8.48 0.33
C GLU A 209 3.68 7.24 1.22
N ALA A 210 2.63 6.40 1.23
CA ALA A 210 2.58 5.18 2.02
C ALA A 210 3.71 4.21 1.63
N LEU A 211 3.92 4.00 0.32
CA LEU A 211 4.99 3.15 -0.18
C LEU A 211 6.38 3.67 0.18
N ALA A 212 6.63 4.98 0.04
CA ALA A 212 7.91 5.58 0.40
C ALA A 212 8.21 5.43 1.90
N ASN A 213 7.20 5.64 2.76
CA ASN A 213 7.33 5.37 4.19
C ASN A 213 7.63 3.88 4.46
N GLU A 214 6.95 2.95 3.79
CA GLU A 214 7.19 1.51 3.97
C GLU A 214 8.61 1.09 3.55
N LEU A 215 9.11 1.62 2.43
CA LEU A 215 10.48 1.38 1.97
C LEU A 215 11.50 1.96 2.95
N THR A 216 11.25 3.16 3.47
CA THR A 216 12.11 3.81 4.48
C THR A 216 12.14 3.02 5.78
N ALA A 217 10.99 2.47 6.21
CA ALA A 217 10.95 1.59 7.36
C ALA A 217 11.80 0.33 7.15
N ARG A 218 11.68 -0.32 5.98
CA ARG A 218 12.50 -1.50 5.65
C ARG A 218 13.99 -1.18 5.65
N PHE A 219 14.39 -0.03 5.10
CA PHE A 219 15.77 0.46 5.19
C PHE A 219 16.27 0.55 6.63
N TRP A 220 15.48 1.15 7.54
CA TRP A 220 15.88 1.26 8.96
C TRP A 220 15.91 -0.08 9.68
N LEU A 221 15.03 -1.03 9.33
CA LEU A 221 15.09 -2.40 9.84
C LEU A 221 16.37 -3.11 9.39
N GLU A 222 16.76 -2.98 8.12
CA GLU A 222 18.03 -3.50 7.60
C GLU A 222 19.25 -2.91 8.32
N LYS A 223 19.16 -1.67 8.82
CA LYS A 223 20.20 -1.01 9.62
C LYS A 223 20.08 -1.26 11.14
N ASN A 224 19.23 -2.18 11.58
CA ASN A 224 19.00 -2.49 12.99
C ASN A 224 18.56 -1.27 13.84
N ARG A 225 17.70 -0.41 13.28
CA ARG A 225 17.09 0.75 13.97
C ARG A 225 15.56 0.61 14.07
N PRO A 226 15.05 -0.38 14.83
CA PRO A 226 13.64 -0.71 14.86
C PRO A 226 12.74 0.41 15.41
N GLU A 227 13.24 1.26 16.33
CA GLU A 227 12.47 2.37 16.89
C GLU A 227 12.20 3.46 15.84
N VAL A 228 13.16 3.68 14.93
CA VAL A 228 13.00 4.64 13.82
C VAL A 228 12.08 4.03 12.76
N ALA A 229 12.26 2.75 12.45
CA ALA A 229 11.40 2.04 11.50
C ALA A 229 9.92 2.06 11.92
N GLU A 230 9.62 1.96 13.22
CA GLU A 230 8.25 2.01 13.75
C GLU A 230 7.50 3.29 13.33
N VAL A 231 8.18 4.44 13.33
CA VAL A 231 7.58 5.73 12.95
C VAL A 231 7.13 5.68 11.49
N TYR A 232 7.98 5.18 10.60
CA TYR A 232 7.71 5.05 9.18
C TYR A 232 6.65 3.98 8.88
N LEU A 233 6.66 2.84 9.60
CA LEU A 233 5.61 1.82 9.49
C LEU A 233 4.22 2.36 9.84
N LYS A 234 4.12 3.14 10.92
CA LYS A 234 2.85 3.76 11.32
C LYS A 234 2.35 4.78 10.29
N LYS A 235 3.26 5.56 9.70
CA LYS A 235 2.92 6.50 8.61
C LYS A 235 2.47 5.75 7.35
N ALA A 236 3.15 4.67 6.98
CA ALA A 236 2.75 3.81 5.85
C ALA A 236 1.36 3.21 6.08
N HIS A 237 1.12 2.64 7.27
CA HIS A 237 -0.18 2.11 7.67
C HIS A 237 -1.29 3.16 7.57
N TYR A 238 -1.04 4.37 8.09
CA TYR A 238 -1.98 5.49 7.97
C TYR A 238 -2.25 5.87 6.51
N GLY A 239 -1.22 6.01 5.68
CA GLY A 239 -1.36 6.35 4.26
C GLY A 239 -2.19 5.33 3.48
N TYR A 240 -1.93 4.02 3.66
CA TYR A 240 -2.76 2.97 3.06
C TYR A 240 -4.19 2.95 3.60
N SER A 241 -4.41 3.32 4.86
CA SER A 241 -5.74 3.45 5.47
C SER A 241 -6.52 4.63 4.88
N VAL A 242 -5.87 5.78 4.68
CA VAL A 242 -6.46 6.96 4.00
C VAL A 242 -6.81 6.63 2.56
N TRP A 243 -5.93 5.90 1.87
CA TRP A 243 -6.18 5.42 0.52
C TRP A 243 -7.26 4.32 0.44
N GLN A 244 -7.52 3.63 1.57
CA GLN A 244 -8.49 2.55 1.75
C GLN A 244 -8.10 1.21 1.11
N ALA A 245 -6.79 0.97 0.98
CA ALA A 245 -6.24 -0.33 0.60
C ALA A 245 -6.20 -1.28 1.81
N TRP A 246 -7.38 -1.67 2.32
CA TRP A 246 -7.52 -2.43 3.57
C TRP A 246 -6.75 -3.74 3.59
N ARG A 247 -6.64 -4.43 2.44
CA ARG A 247 -5.80 -5.63 2.36
C ARG A 247 -4.34 -5.33 2.71
N LYS A 248 -3.80 -4.24 2.19
CA LYS A 248 -2.40 -3.83 2.42
C LYS A 248 -2.22 -3.38 3.87
N VAL A 249 -3.20 -2.68 4.44
CA VAL A 249 -3.23 -2.35 5.88
C VAL A 249 -3.13 -3.62 6.73
N LYS A 250 -3.97 -4.63 6.44
CA LYS A 250 -3.94 -5.93 7.15
C LYS A 250 -2.66 -6.70 6.94
N GLN A 251 -2.10 -6.67 5.74
CA GLN A 251 -0.79 -7.25 5.47
C GLN A 251 0.29 -6.62 6.34
N LEU A 252 0.34 -5.28 6.46
CA LEU A 252 1.30 -4.60 7.32
C LEU A 252 1.13 -5.00 8.79
N GLU A 253 -0.11 -5.04 9.29
CA GLU A 253 -0.40 -5.49 10.67
C GLU A 253 0.10 -6.93 10.92
N ASN A 254 -0.06 -7.82 9.95
CA ASN A 254 0.36 -9.22 10.04
C ASN A 254 1.87 -9.41 9.90
N ASN A 255 2.55 -8.63 9.03
CA ASN A 255 4.00 -8.70 8.84
C ASN A 255 4.78 -8.10 10.01
N TYR A 256 4.15 -7.16 10.73
CA TYR A 256 4.78 -6.33 11.74
C TYR A 256 3.97 -6.27 13.04
N PRO A 257 3.54 -7.41 13.61
CA PRO A 257 2.62 -7.43 14.76
C PRO A 257 3.19 -6.71 15.97
N GLN A 258 4.51 -6.69 16.16
CA GLN A 258 5.18 -6.00 17.25
C GLN A 258 4.98 -4.47 17.25
N TYR A 259 4.70 -3.87 16.09
CA TYR A 259 4.52 -2.42 15.96
C TYR A 259 3.06 -1.98 15.99
N PHE A 260 2.12 -2.92 15.82
CA PHE A 260 0.68 -2.64 15.74
C PHE A 260 -0.13 -3.28 16.90
N ASN A 261 0.33 -4.40 17.47
CA ASN A 261 -0.32 -5.07 18.59
C ASN A 261 0.31 -4.69 19.93
N LYS A 262 -0.21 -3.63 20.55
CA LYS A 262 0.22 -3.18 21.89
C LYS A 262 0.04 -4.24 22.99
N LEU A 263 -0.89 -5.19 22.84
CA LEU A 263 -1.06 -6.30 23.80
C LEU A 263 0.12 -7.29 23.75
N ALA A 264 0.63 -7.60 22.56
CA ALA A 264 1.78 -8.50 22.40
C ALA A 264 3.07 -7.85 22.93
N SER A 265 3.26 -6.54 22.68
CA SER A 265 4.40 -5.78 23.19
C SER A 265 4.32 -5.52 24.70
N ALA A 266 3.12 -5.30 25.25
CA ALA A 266 2.91 -5.18 26.69
C ALA A 266 3.12 -6.52 27.41
N LEU A 267 2.72 -7.64 26.82
CA LEU A 267 2.98 -8.98 27.36
C LEU A 267 4.47 -9.35 27.27
N THR A 268 5.16 -9.05 26.18
CA THR A 268 6.63 -9.29 26.09
C THR A 268 7.44 -8.41 27.04
N ASN A 269 7.04 -7.14 27.22
CA ASN A 269 7.69 -6.24 28.19
C ASN A 269 7.30 -6.57 29.65
N SER A 270 6.09 -7.10 29.88
CA SER A 270 5.67 -7.62 31.18
C SER A 270 6.44 -8.88 31.55
N VAL A 271 6.62 -9.82 30.61
CA VAL A 271 7.40 -11.06 30.84
C VAL A 271 8.88 -10.75 31.10
N LYS A 272 9.47 -9.75 30.42
CA LYS A 272 10.85 -9.29 30.72
C LYS A 272 10.99 -8.56 32.07
N ARG A 273 9.92 -7.96 32.61
CA ARG A 273 9.91 -7.37 33.96
C ARG A 273 9.51 -8.37 35.06
N GLN A 274 8.80 -9.44 34.71
CA GLN A 274 8.26 -10.43 35.65
C GLN A 274 9.33 -11.37 36.23
N THR A 275 10.52 -11.46 35.64
CA THR A 275 11.64 -12.22 36.23
C THR A 275 12.29 -11.52 37.43
N ILE A 276 11.92 -10.27 37.78
CA ILE A 276 12.61 -9.51 38.84
C ILE A 276 11.78 -9.38 40.14
N VAL A 277 10.45 -9.57 40.13
CA VAL A 277 9.65 -9.30 41.35
C VAL A 277 8.56 -10.35 41.60
N ASN A 278 8.95 -11.45 42.23
CA ASN A 278 8.01 -12.36 42.90
C ASN A 278 7.65 -11.79 44.27
N SER A 279 6.38 -11.40 44.48
CA SER A 279 5.57 -11.72 45.69
C SER A 279 4.24 -10.94 45.79
N THR A 280 3.23 -11.63 46.33
CA THR A 280 1.86 -11.25 46.76
C THR A 280 0.75 -11.18 45.70
N THR A 281 -0.14 -12.17 45.78
CA THR A 281 -1.28 -12.51 44.94
C THR A 281 -2.59 -12.07 45.58
N SER A 282 -3.52 -11.56 44.74
CA SER A 282 -5.01 -11.57 44.83
C SER A 282 -5.70 -10.22 44.54
N SER A 283 -5.18 -9.07 45.00
CA SER A 283 -5.82 -7.75 44.73
C SER A 283 -5.41 -7.09 43.41
N ARG A 284 -4.32 -7.56 42.77
CA ARG A 284 -3.75 -6.94 41.55
C ARG A 284 -4.42 -7.37 40.25
N LEU A 285 -5.11 -8.51 40.22
CA LEU A 285 -5.80 -9.01 39.02
C LEU A 285 -7.03 -8.16 38.65
N GLY A 286 -7.76 -7.62 39.65
CA GLY A 286 -8.90 -6.72 39.41
C GLY A 286 -8.48 -5.38 38.81
N ALA A 287 -7.43 -4.75 39.35
CA ALA A 287 -6.91 -3.48 38.84
C ALA A 287 -6.30 -3.60 37.43
N VAL A 288 -5.69 -4.74 37.10
CA VAL A 288 -5.19 -5.02 35.75
C VAL A 288 -6.33 -5.23 34.75
N PHE A 289 -7.45 -5.85 35.18
CA PHE A 289 -8.63 -6.03 34.34
C PHE A 289 -9.35 -4.70 34.05
N ASP A 290 -9.41 -3.82 35.07
CA ASP A 290 -10.01 -2.49 34.95
C ASP A 290 -9.17 -1.57 34.04
N LEU A 291 -7.85 -1.55 34.22
CA LEU A 291 -6.95 -0.81 33.32
C LEU A 291 -6.97 -1.36 31.89
N ALA A 292 -7.05 -2.69 31.71
CA ALA A 292 -7.18 -3.29 30.37
C ALA A 292 -8.49 -2.89 29.68
N THR A 293 -9.56 -2.68 30.45
CA THR A 293 -10.88 -2.24 29.94
C THR A 293 -10.83 -0.77 29.56
N VAL A 294 -10.26 0.09 30.41
CA VAL A 294 -10.03 1.52 30.12
C VAL A 294 -9.08 1.72 28.93
N MET A 295 -8.04 0.89 28.80
CA MET A 295 -7.13 0.92 27.66
C MET A 295 -7.78 0.40 26.38
N LYS A 296 -8.64 -0.62 26.45
CA LYS A 296 -9.44 -1.07 25.30
C LYS A 296 -10.40 0.02 24.84
N ALA A 297 -11.06 0.72 25.76
CA ALA A 297 -11.93 1.85 25.43
C ALA A 297 -11.12 2.99 24.78
N SER A 298 -10.00 3.39 25.37
CA SER A 298 -9.11 4.43 24.84
C SER A 298 -8.52 4.06 23.47
N GLN A 299 -8.22 2.78 23.23
CA GLN A 299 -7.71 2.27 21.95
C GLN A 299 -8.82 2.14 20.90
N ALA A 300 -10.06 1.82 21.29
CA ALA A 300 -11.22 1.84 20.40
C ALA A 300 -11.55 3.26 19.93
N ILE A 301 -11.23 4.26 20.77
CA ILE A 301 -11.32 5.69 20.45
C ILE A 301 -10.13 6.11 19.55
N ALA A 302 -8.90 5.70 19.88
CA ALA A 302 -7.71 6.07 19.11
C ALA A 302 -7.55 5.34 17.76
N GLY A 303 -8.22 4.20 17.57
CA GLY A 303 -8.18 3.39 16.35
C GLY A 303 -9.25 3.73 15.31
N GLU A 304 -10.21 4.58 15.65
CA GLU A 304 -11.32 4.92 14.74
C GLU A 304 -11.03 6.25 14.02
N ILE A 305 -10.59 6.15 12.76
CA ILE A 305 -10.19 7.30 11.93
C ILE A 305 -11.41 8.02 11.32
N ILE A 306 -12.59 7.39 11.33
CA ILE A 306 -13.83 7.93 10.79
C ILE A 306 -14.60 8.63 11.92
N LEU A 307 -14.62 9.97 11.88
CA LEU A 307 -15.19 10.86 12.90
C LEU A 307 -16.63 10.48 13.31
N ASP A 308 -17.48 10.10 12.34
CA ASP A 308 -18.88 9.76 12.62
C ASP A 308 -19.03 8.47 13.44
N LYS A 309 -18.14 7.49 13.22
CA LYS A 309 -18.13 6.22 13.97
C LYS A 309 -17.51 6.39 15.35
N LEU A 310 -16.53 7.27 15.44
CA LEU A 310 -15.91 7.67 16.71
C LEU A 310 -16.95 8.32 17.64
N LEU A 311 -17.76 9.25 17.10
CA LEU A 311 -18.80 9.94 17.86
C LEU A 311 -19.86 8.96 18.41
N VAL A 312 -20.35 8.04 17.57
CA VAL A 312 -21.33 7.01 17.98
C VAL A 312 -20.76 6.10 19.07
N LYS A 313 -19.49 5.68 18.97
CA LYS A 313 -18.83 4.85 19.99
C LYS A 313 -18.58 5.61 21.29
N LEU A 314 -18.16 6.88 21.23
CA LEU A 314 -17.97 7.73 22.40
C LEU A 314 -19.27 7.91 23.18
N ILE A 315 -20.38 8.16 22.48
CA ILE A 315 -21.72 8.26 23.08
C ILE A 315 -22.11 6.94 23.73
N LYS A 316 -21.85 5.81 23.07
CA LYS A 316 -22.16 4.48 23.61
C LYS A 316 -21.36 4.14 24.87
N ILE A 317 -20.07 4.46 24.89
CA ILE A 317 -19.19 4.28 26.07
C ILE A 317 -19.62 5.21 27.21
N LEU A 318 -20.01 6.46 26.90
CA LEU A 318 -20.53 7.39 27.89
C LEU A 318 -21.86 6.90 28.47
N LEU A 319 -22.76 6.31 27.66
CA LEU A 319 -23.99 5.70 28.15
C LEU A 319 -23.73 4.48 29.04
N GLU A 320 -22.80 3.60 28.64
CA GLU A 320 -22.44 2.40 29.41
C GLU A 320 -21.81 2.73 30.76
N ASN A 321 -21.06 3.84 30.86
CA ASN A 321 -20.42 4.27 32.12
C ASN A 321 -21.27 5.21 33.00
N THR A 322 -22.30 5.87 32.47
CA THR A 322 -23.13 6.82 33.25
C THR A 322 -24.48 6.26 33.67
N GLY A 323 -24.88 5.07 33.18
CA GLY A 323 -26.16 4.44 33.52
C GLY A 323 -27.39 5.21 33.02
N ALA A 324 -27.23 6.24 32.19
CA ALA A 324 -28.31 7.10 31.72
C ALA A 324 -28.99 6.50 30.47
N GLN A 325 -30.30 6.24 30.56
CA GLN A 325 -31.09 5.56 29.53
C GLN A 325 -31.72 6.49 28.46
N SER A 326 -31.39 7.78 28.37
CA SER A 326 -32.06 8.65 27.38
C SER A 326 -31.26 9.87 26.97
N TRP A 327 -31.19 10.15 25.67
CA TRP A 327 -30.92 11.48 25.13
C TRP A 327 -31.85 11.74 23.93
N PHE A 328 -32.54 12.88 23.96
CA PHE A 328 -33.29 13.45 22.85
C PHE A 328 -32.35 14.28 21.99
N LEU A 329 -32.10 13.88 20.75
CA LEU A 329 -31.56 14.79 19.72
C LEU A 329 -32.69 15.68 19.21
N LYS A 330 -32.46 17.00 19.22
CA LYS A 330 -33.23 17.95 18.42
C LYS A 330 -32.36 18.43 17.27
#